data_AF-A0A847RUM7-F1
#
_entry.id   AF-A0A847RUM7-F1
#
_cell.length_a   1.000
_cell.length_b   1.000
_cell.length_c   1.000
_cell.angle_alpha   90.00
_cell.angle_beta   90.00
_cell.angle_gamma   90.00
#
_symmetry.space_group_name_H-M   'P 1'
#
loop_
_entity.id
_entity.type
_entity.pdbx_description
1 polymer ?
#
loop_
_entity_poly.entity_id
_entity_poly.type
_entity_poly.pdbx_seq_one_letter_code
_entity_poly.pdbx_strand_id
1 'polypeptide(L)'
;PVAGRHHPDLEDQIGYYLNTLALRNEVAGDRSFKQLLASVRETTLSGFEHQVYPFDMLVEELGLGGDLSRSPLSDVVVILQNIRLNDEQQLEMQGLEVTPEAASLDISKGDLRFQFYHDEQSGVLHGNIEYNSDIFNRERIERMAAHLGRLMEAVHANPDTTLDDISYQQAG
;
A
#
# COMPACT_ATOMS: atom_id res chain seq x y z
N PRO A 1 0.33 -0.85 6.14
CA PRO A 1 0.33 -1.90 7.21
C PRO A 1 1.76 -2.26 7.61
N VAL A 2 1.96 -2.66 8.85
CA VAL A 2 3.25 -3.11 9.41
C VAL A 2 3.08 -4.44 10.13
N ALA A 3 4.11 -5.28 10.16
CA ALA A 3 4.03 -6.65 10.70
C ALA A 3 3.70 -6.71 12.20
N GLY A 4 3.98 -5.63 12.95
CA GLY A 4 3.79 -5.54 14.41
C GLY A 4 4.61 -6.54 15.24
N ARG A 5 5.60 -7.18 14.62
CA ARG A 5 6.56 -8.09 15.27
C ARG A 5 7.82 -7.32 15.67
N HIS A 6 7.71 -6.46 16.69
CA HIS A 6 8.83 -5.61 17.15
C HIS A 6 9.85 -6.33 18.03
N HIS A 7 9.49 -7.50 18.56
CA HIS A 7 10.36 -8.31 19.38
C HIS A 7 10.77 -9.57 18.58
N PRO A 8 12.06 -9.95 18.56
CA PRO A 8 12.55 -11.13 17.82
C PRO A 8 11.78 -12.41 18.15
N ASP A 9 11.42 -12.61 19.43
CA ASP A 9 10.63 -13.76 19.88
C ASP A 9 9.25 -13.91 19.22
N LEU A 10 8.78 -12.91 18.47
CA LEU A 10 7.50 -12.92 17.74
C LEU A 10 7.64 -13.32 16.27
N GLU A 11 8.86 -13.43 15.74
CA GLU A 11 9.11 -13.67 14.30
C GLU A 11 8.46 -14.97 13.80
N ASP A 12 8.61 -16.05 14.58
CA ASP A 12 8.14 -17.40 14.24
C ASP A 12 6.79 -17.77 14.89
N GLN A 13 6.07 -16.79 15.45
CA GLN A 13 4.80 -17.05 16.13
C GLN A 13 3.59 -16.97 15.18
N ILE A 14 2.68 -17.92 15.37
CA ILE A 14 1.34 -17.88 14.78
C ILE A 14 0.48 -16.96 15.65
N GLY A 15 0.01 -15.85 15.07
CA GLY A 15 -0.85 -14.88 15.73
C GLY A 15 -1.13 -13.66 14.85
N TYR A 16 -2.12 -12.86 15.25
CA TYR A 16 -2.45 -11.62 14.57
C TYR A 16 -1.66 -10.45 15.18
N TYR A 17 -0.55 -10.10 14.54
CA TYR A 17 0.34 -9.01 14.97
C TYR A 17 0.24 -7.78 14.08
N LEU A 18 -0.45 -7.86 12.94
CA LEU A 18 -0.50 -6.77 11.97
C LEU A 18 -1.08 -5.50 12.59
N ASN A 19 -0.42 -4.36 12.37
CA ASN A 19 -0.96 -3.05 12.70
C ASN A 19 -1.06 -2.17 11.45
N THR A 20 -1.93 -1.17 11.49
CA THR A 20 -2.11 -0.18 10.42
C THR A 20 -1.66 1.19 10.88
N LEU A 21 -0.81 1.85 10.09
CA LEU A 21 -0.37 3.22 10.37
C LEU A 21 -1.13 4.19 9.48
N ALA A 22 -1.82 5.14 10.08
CA ALA A 22 -2.41 6.27 9.39
C ALA A 22 -1.32 7.32 9.11
N LEU A 23 -0.87 7.41 7.86
CA LEU A 23 0.17 8.36 7.45
C LEU A 23 -0.46 9.58 6.77
N ARG A 24 -0.51 10.70 7.48
CA ARG A 24 -1.07 11.95 6.98
C ARG A 24 0.03 12.81 6.37
N ASN A 25 -0.07 13.08 5.06
CA ASN A 25 0.84 13.95 4.34
C ASN A 25 0.09 15.13 3.72
N GLU A 26 0.68 16.32 3.77
CA GLU A 26 0.17 17.50 3.07
C GLU A 26 0.80 17.57 1.67
N VAL A 27 -0.04 17.67 0.65
CA VAL A 27 0.37 17.80 -0.75
C VAL A 27 0.07 19.23 -1.19
N ALA A 28 1.12 20.02 -1.42
CA ALA A 28 1.01 21.41 -1.86
C ALA A 28 1.61 21.55 -3.27
N GLY A 29 0.84 22.14 -4.19
CA GLY A 29 1.14 22.19 -5.62
C GLY A 29 2.45 22.90 -5.98
N ASP A 30 2.82 23.90 -5.19
CA ASP A 30 4.03 24.73 -5.35
C ASP A 30 5.32 24.04 -4.89
N ARG A 31 5.21 22.91 -4.16
CA ARG A 31 6.37 22.10 -3.76
C ARG A 31 6.81 21.19 -4.90
N SER A 32 8.09 20.82 -4.92
CA SER A 32 8.58 19.80 -5.85
C SER A 32 8.30 18.38 -5.34
N PHE A 33 8.34 17.39 -6.25
CA PHE A 33 8.24 15.99 -5.86
C PHE A 33 9.33 15.59 -4.84
N LYS A 34 10.56 16.08 -5.01
CA LYS A 34 11.66 15.85 -4.08
C LYS A 34 11.35 16.37 -2.67
N GLN A 35 10.75 17.55 -2.57
CA GLN A 35 10.35 18.12 -1.28
C GLN A 35 9.21 17.32 -0.65
N LEU A 36 8.22 16.90 -1.44
CA LEU A 36 7.16 16.02 -0.96
C LEU A 36 7.74 14.69 -0.44
N LEU A 37 8.63 14.05 -1.20
CA LEU A 37 9.26 12.78 -0.83
C LEU A 37 10.03 12.89 0.49
N ALA A 38 10.74 13.99 0.72
CA ALA A 38 11.41 14.24 1.99
C ALA A 38 10.42 14.32 3.17
N SER A 39 9.29 15.04 2.98
CA SER A 39 8.21 15.15 3.96
C SER A 39 7.53 13.82 4.26
N VAL A 40 7.29 13.01 3.21
CA VAL A 40 6.72 11.67 3.33
C VAL A 40 7.66 10.75 4.07
N ARG A 41 8.98 10.82 3.80
CA ARG A 41 9.98 10.06 4.54
C ARG A 41 9.97 10.40 6.02
N GLU A 42 9.95 11.69 6.38
CA GLU A 42 9.88 12.13 7.77
C GLU A 42 8.62 11.61 8.48
N THR A 43 7.45 11.81 7.87
CA THR A 43 6.16 11.34 8.40
C THR A 43 6.14 9.83 8.57
N THR A 44 6.68 9.08 7.61
CA THR A 44 6.71 7.61 7.64
C THR A 44 7.65 7.10 8.73
N LEU A 45 8.85 7.68 8.86
CA LEU A 45 9.79 7.30 9.92
C LEU A 45 9.24 7.62 11.31
N SER A 46 8.64 8.80 11.51
CA SER A 46 7.97 9.14 12.76
C SER A 46 6.79 8.20 13.08
N GLY A 47 6.04 7.79 12.05
CA GLY A 47 5.01 6.76 12.18
C GLY A 47 5.56 5.41 12.65
N PHE A 48 6.74 5.00 12.15
CA PHE A 48 7.41 3.79 12.60
C PHE A 48 7.92 3.86 14.04
N GLU A 49 8.28 5.04 14.54
CA GLU A 49 8.66 5.20 15.96
C GLU A 49 7.47 4.92 16.90
N HIS A 50 6.24 5.13 16.44
CA HIS A 50 5.01 4.99 17.24
C HIS A 50 4.16 3.78 16.82
N GLN A 51 4.69 2.88 16.00
CA GLN A 51 3.92 1.81 15.35
C GLN A 51 3.35 0.74 16.29
N VAL A 52 3.76 0.74 17.56
CA VAL A 52 3.22 -0.16 18.60
C VAL A 52 1.82 0.26 19.07
N TYR A 53 1.41 1.50 18.77
CA TYR A 53 0.08 2.00 19.16
C TYR A 53 -1.00 1.36 18.27
N PRO A 54 -1.97 0.62 18.83
CA PRO A 54 -2.98 -0.07 18.02
C PRO A 54 -3.88 0.91 17.26
N PHE A 55 -4.08 0.64 15.96
CA PHE A 55 -4.94 1.46 15.10
C PHE A 55 -6.38 1.57 15.64
N ASP A 56 -6.95 0.47 16.13
CA ASP A 56 -8.33 0.47 16.63
C ASP A 56 -8.51 1.37 17.84
N MET A 57 -7.50 1.44 18.74
CA MET A 57 -7.52 2.37 19.87
C MET A 57 -7.43 3.82 19.39
N LEU A 58 -6.59 4.12 18.39
CA LEU A 58 -6.52 5.46 17.79
C LEU A 58 -7.87 5.90 17.23
N VAL A 59 -8.56 5.01 16.52
CA VAL A 59 -9.89 5.28 15.95
C VAL A 59 -10.92 5.54 17.04
N GLU A 60 -10.90 4.75 18.11
CA GLU A 60 -11.79 4.91 19.27
C GLU A 60 -11.57 6.25 19.97
N GLU A 61 -10.31 6.59 20.29
CA GLU A 61 -9.97 7.84 20.98
C GLU A 61 -10.28 9.10 20.16
N LEU A 62 -10.19 9.01 18.83
CA LEU A 62 -10.58 10.09 17.91
C LEU A 62 -12.10 10.13 17.68
N GLY A 63 -12.86 9.14 18.13
CA GLY A 63 -14.32 9.07 17.95
C GLY A 63 -14.75 8.81 16.50
N LEU A 64 -13.94 8.09 15.71
CA LEU A 64 -14.13 7.93 14.25
C LEU A 64 -14.79 6.59 13.84
N GLY A 65 -14.98 5.63 14.76
CA GLY A 65 -15.42 4.25 14.45
C GLY A 65 -16.92 4.02 14.24
N GLY A 66 -17.72 5.06 13.99
CA GLY A 66 -19.19 4.95 13.97
C GLY A 66 -19.81 4.50 12.64
N ASP A 67 -19.11 4.68 11.52
CA ASP A 67 -19.61 4.37 10.17
C ASP A 67 -18.98 3.09 9.62
N LEU A 68 -19.76 2.01 9.55
CA LEU A 68 -19.30 0.72 9.02
C LEU A 68 -19.20 0.67 7.49
N SER A 69 -19.70 1.70 6.79
CA SER A 69 -19.61 1.80 5.33
C SER A 69 -18.29 2.38 4.84
N ARG A 70 -17.45 2.88 5.75
CA ARG A 70 -16.19 3.57 5.44
C ARG A 70 -15.06 3.13 6.36
N SER A 71 -13.85 3.28 5.85
CA SER A 71 -12.66 3.21 6.70
C SER A 71 -12.57 4.49 7.54
N PRO A 72 -12.25 4.40 8.85
CA PRO A 72 -12.34 5.53 9.77
C PRO A 72 -11.32 6.64 9.51
N LEU A 73 -10.18 6.33 8.87
CA LEU A 73 -9.08 7.28 8.66
C LEU A 73 -8.55 7.35 7.22
N SER A 74 -8.78 6.34 6.39
CA SER A 74 -8.23 6.30 5.03
C SER A 74 -8.99 5.38 4.08
N ASP A 75 -9.41 5.91 2.95
CA ASP A 75 -10.01 5.13 1.85
C ASP A 75 -8.96 4.46 0.95
N VAL A 76 -7.70 4.89 1.07
CA VAL A 76 -6.57 4.36 0.28
C VAL A 76 -5.54 3.69 1.20
N VAL A 77 -5.20 2.44 0.91
CA VAL A 77 -4.14 1.70 1.59
C VAL A 77 -2.99 1.43 0.61
N VAL A 78 -1.76 1.70 1.03
CA VAL A 78 -0.54 1.34 0.29
C VAL A 78 0.20 0.24 1.03
N ILE A 79 0.61 -0.78 0.29
CA ILE A 79 1.35 -1.95 0.79
C ILE A 79 2.55 -2.15 -0.11
N LEU A 80 3.73 -2.22 0.48
CA LEU A 80 4.95 -2.65 -0.20
C LEU A 80 5.43 -3.92 0.47
N GLN A 81 5.63 -4.97 -0.31
CA GLN A 81 6.15 -6.24 0.15
C GLN A 81 7.51 -6.51 -0.49
N ASN A 82 8.45 -6.94 0.33
CA ASN A 82 9.78 -7.37 -0.11
C ASN A 82 9.86 -8.89 -0.28
N ILE A 83 8.73 -9.60 -0.08
CA ILE A 83 8.64 -11.05 -0.13
C ILE A 83 7.63 -11.38 -1.21
N ARG A 84 8.00 -12.29 -2.12
CA ARG A 84 7.11 -12.83 -3.14
C ARG A 84 6.10 -13.69 -2.38
N LEU A 85 4.88 -13.19 -2.14
CA LEU A 85 3.82 -14.03 -1.53
C LEU A 85 3.45 -15.23 -2.41
N ASN A 86 3.85 -15.18 -3.69
CA ASN A 86 3.70 -16.23 -4.68
C ASN A 86 5.04 -16.89 -5.00
N ASP A 87 6.05 -16.79 -4.13
CA ASP A 87 7.11 -17.79 -4.21
C ASP A 87 6.43 -19.12 -3.93
N GLU A 88 6.21 -19.84 -5.03
CA GLU A 88 6.06 -21.28 -5.12
C GLU A 88 7.32 -21.94 -4.54
N GLN A 89 7.71 -21.59 -3.31
CA GLN A 89 8.37 -22.53 -2.44
C GLN A 89 7.39 -23.68 -2.35
N GLN A 90 7.55 -24.61 -3.29
CA GLN A 90 6.82 -25.85 -3.35
C GLN A 90 6.82 -26.35 -1.92
N LEU A 91 5.64 -26.41 -1.32
CA LEU A 91 5.49 -26.92 0.03
C LEU A 91 6.00 -28.36 -0.06
N GLU A 92 7.27 -28.58 0.29
CA GLU A 92 7.91 -29.87 0.11
C GLU A 92 7.39 -30.80 1.21
N MET A 93 6.35 -31.55 0.86
CA MET A 93 5.82 -32.62 1.69
C MET A 93 6.33 -33.94 1.14
N GLN A 94 7.01 -34.73 1.98
CA GLN A 94 7.60 -36.00 1.53
C GLN A 94 6.55 -36.91 0.89
N GLY A 95 6.77 -37.25 -0.39
CA GLY A 95 5.90 -38.14 -1.16
C GLY A 95 4.61 -37.51 -1.69
N LEU A 96 4.45 -36.19 -1.62
CA LEU A 96 3.30 -35.46 -2.15
C LEU A 96 3.74 -34.34 -3.10
N GLU A 97 3.02 -34.20 -4.21
CA GLU A 97 3.10 -33.02 -5.06
C GLU A 97 2.07 -32.00 -4.58
N VAL A 98 2.53 -30.81 -4.19
CA VAL A 98 1.68 -29.72 -3.70
C VAL A 98 1.69 -28.60 -4.72
N THR A 99 0.53 -28.34 -5.33
CA THR A 99 0.33 -27.23 -6.25
C THR A 99 -0.59 -26.18 -5.63
N PRO A 100 -0.21 -24.90 -5.64
CA PRO A 100 -1.10 -23.83 -5.17
C PRO A 100 -2.35 -23.76 -6.05
N GLU A 101 -3.53 -23.80 -5.44
CA GLU A 101 -4.78 -23.47 -6.11
C GLU A 101 -5.12 -22.01 -5.84
N ALA A 102 -5.14 -21.19 -6.89
CA ALA A 102 -5.48 -19.78 -6.77
C ALA A 102 -6.97 -19.64 -6.41
N ALA A 103 -7.27 -19.40 -5.14
CA ALA A 103 -8.61 -18.99 -4.72
C ALA A 103 -8.76 -17.48 -4.93
N SER A 104 -9.55 -17.07 -5.93
CA SER A 104 -9.97 -15.67 -6.07
C SER A 104 -11.08 -15.39 -5.08
N LEU A 105 -10.76 -14.65 -4.01
CA LEU A 105 -11.76 -13.96 -3.21
C LEU A 105 -12.07 -12.63 -3.91
N ASP A 106 -13.19 -12.56 -4.64
CA ASP A 106 -13.68 -11.33 -5.27
C ASP A 106 -14.30 -10.39 -4.22
N ILE A 107 -13.53 -10.07 -3.17
CA ILE A 107 -13.94 -9.19 -2.07
C ILE A 107 -12.86 -8.13 -1.89
N SER A 108 -13.25 -6.86 -1.96
CA SER A 108 -12.39 -5.75 -1.62
C SER A 108 -12.44 -5.45 -0.13
N LYS A 109 -11.28 -5.24 0.50
CA LYS A 109 -11.19 -4.91 1.94
C LYS A 109 -11.28 -3.41 2.23
N GLY A 110 -11.52 -2.59 1.22
CA GLY A 110 -11.66 -1.14 1.30
C GLY A 110 -11.94 -0.54 -0.09
N ASP A 111 -11.89 0.78 -0.18
CA ASP A 111 -12.17 1.48 -1.44
C ASP A 111 -11.07 1.25 -2.48
N LEU A 112 -9.81 1.53 -2.11
CA LEU A 112 -8.63 1.34 -2.95
C LEU A 112 -7.44 0.80 -2.15
N ARG A 113 -6.79 -0.25 -2.66
CA ARG A 113 -5.55 -0.77 -2.08
C ARG A 113 -4.50 -0.96 -3.16
N PHE A 114 -3.44 -0.17 -3.09
CA PHE A 114 -2.26 -0.30 -3.92
C PHE A 114 -1.29 -1.27 -3.26
N GLN A 115 -1.01 -2.35 -3.95
CA GLN A 115 -0.11 -3.40 -3.49
C GLN A 115 1.07 -3.45 -4.44
N PHE A 116 2.27 -3.29 -3.89
CA PHE A 116 3.52 -3.32 -4.63
C PHE A 116 4.39 -4.46 -4.11
N TYR A 117 5.10 -5.11 -5.03
CA TYR A 117 6.06 -6.14 -4.73
C TYR A 117 7.36 -5.84 -5.49
N HIS A 118 8.48 -5.77 -4.77
CA HIS A 118 9.79 -5.57 -5.37
C HIS A 118 10.47 -6.93 -5.59
N ASP A 119 10.69 -7.28 -6.86
CA ASP A 119 11.46 -8.46 -7.24
C ASP A 119 12.95 -8.13 -7.14
N GLU A 120 13.61 -8.59 -6.08
CA GLU A 120 15.02 -8.32 -5.84
C GLU A 120 15.94 -8.93 -6.90
N GLN A 121 15.52 -10.00 -7.59
CA GLN A 121 16.34 -10.65 -8.62
C GLN A 121 16.31 -9.89 -9.93
N SER A 122 15.12 -9.46 -10.36
CA SER A 122 14.95 -8.70 -11.61
C SER A 122 15.08 -7.18 -11.44
N GLY A 123 14.98 -6.69 -10.20
CA GLY A 123 14.91 -5.26 -9.88
C GLY A 123 13.57 -4.60 -10.26
N VAL A 124 12.56 -5.40 -10.64
CA VAL A 124 11.27 -4.90 -11.12
C VAL A 124 10.32 -4.67 -9.94
N LEU A 125 9.67 -3.50 -9.93
CA LEU A 125 8.56 -3.22 -9.03
C LEU A 125 7.25 -3.61 -9.71
N HIS A 126 6.62 -4.67 -9.22
CA HIS A 126 5.28 -5.09 -9.62
C HIS A 126 4.23 -4.35 -8.80
N GLY A 127 3.04 -4.14 -9.37
CA GLY A 127 1.94 -3.49 -8.68
C GLY A 127 0.58 -4.05 -9.09
N ASN A 128 -0.35 -4.11 -8.14
CA ASN A 128 -1.76 -4.40 -8.35
C ASN A 128 -2.65 -3.45 -7.55
N ILE A 129 -3.83 -3.16 -8.09
CA ILE A 129 -4.84 -2.32 -7.44
C ILE A 129 -6.06 -3.19 -7.14
N GLU A 130 -6.32 -3.41 -5.85
CA GLU A 130 -7.59 -3.96 -5.37
C GLU A 130 -8.56 -2.79 -5.16
N TYR A 131 -9.81 -2.93 -5.58
CA TYR A 131 -10.80 -1.86 -5.52
C TYR A 131 -12.21 -2.39 -5.27
N ASN A 132 -13.03 -1.57 -4.62
CA ASN A 132 -14.45 -1.85 -4.45
C ASN A 132 -15.21 -1.62 -5.76
N SER A 133 -15.80 -2.67 -6.33
CA SER A 133 -16.56 -2.61 -7.59
C SER A 133 -17.88 -1.84 -7.49
N ASP A 134 -18.39 -1.63 -6.27
CA ASP A 134 -19.58 -0.81 -6.04
C ASP A 134 -19.28 0.68 -6.18
N ILE A 135 -18.00 1.08 -6.10
CA ILE A 135 -17.53 2.47 -6.19
C ILE A 135 -16.80 2.73 -7.52
N PHE A 136 -15.98 1.78 -7.97
CA PHE A 136 -15.12 1.93 -9.14
C PHE A 136 -15.38 0.87 -10.20
N ASN A 137 -15.42 1.28 -11.46
CA ASN A 137 -15.41 0.36 -12.59
C ASN A 137 -13.97 0.05 -13.05
N ARG A 138 -13.80 -1.06 -13.76
CA ARG A 138 -12.50 -1.52 -14.28
C ARG A 138 -11.79 -0.44 -15.10
N GLU A 139 -12.49 0.19 -16.03
CA GLU A 139 -11.91 1.20 -16.93
C GLU A 139 -11.29 2.37 -16.15
N ARG A 140 -11.97 2.85 -15.09
CA ARG A 140 -11.44 3.91 -14.22
C ARG A 140 -10.16 3.49 -13.51
N ILE A 141 -10.08 2.24 -13.06
CA ILE A 141 -8.89 1.71 -12.37
C ILE A 141 -7.73 1.52 -13.35
N GLU A 142 -7.99 1.04 -14.56
CA GLU A 142 -6.99 0.92 -15.62
C GLU A 142 -6.40 2.28 -15.99
N ARG A 143 -7.25 3.31 -16.14
CA ARG A 143 -6.78 4.69 -16.34
C ARG A 143 -5.98 5.19 -15.15
N MET A 144 -6.41 4.92 -13.92
CA MET A 144 -5.67 5.32 -12.71
C MET A 144 -4.29 4.66 -12.64
N ALA A 145 -4.17 3.38 -13.02
CA ALA A 145 -2.89 2.69 -13.11
C ALA A 145 -1.98 3.32 -14.19
N ALA A 146 -2.52 3.65 -15.36
CA ALA A 146 -1.76 4.33 -16.41
C ALA A 146 -1.31 5.74 -15.99
N HIS A 147 -2.16 6.47 -15.28
CA HIS A 147 -1.86 7.77 -14.69
C HIS A 147 -0.74 7.68 -13.66
N LEU A 148 -0.77 6.65 -12.80
CA LEU A 148 0.29 6.40 -11.83
C LEU A 148 1.63 6.08 -12.50
N GLY A 149 1.63 5.24 -13.55
CA GLY A 149 2.83 4.93 -14.32
C GLY A 149 3.48 6.19 -14.91
N ARG A 150 2.68 7.05 -15.57
CA ARG A 150 3.17 8.33 -16.10
C ARG A 150 3.64 9.29 -15.02
N LEU A 151 2.94 9.33 -13.88
CA LEU A 151 3.37 10.13 -12.74
C LEU A 151 4.77 9.69 -12.28
N MET A 152 5.01 8.38 -12.15
CA MET A 152 6.31 7.81 -11.78
C MET A 152 7.40 8.16 -12.80
N GLU A 153 7.11 8.06 -14.10
CA GLU A 153 8.05 8.47 -15.17
C GLU A 153 8.40 9.95 -15.09
N ALA A 154 7.40 10.82 -14.91
CA ALA A 154 7.58 12.27 -14.85
C ALA A 154 8.43 12.70 -13.64
N VAL A 155 8.11 12.17 -12.45
CA VAL A 155 8.85 12.52 -11.23
C VAL A 155 10.26 11.93 -11.20
N HIS A 156 10.48 10.81 -11.89
CA HIS A 156 11.82 10.24 -12.05
C HIS A 156 12.67 11.09 -13.01
N ALA A 157 12.09 11.56 -14.12
CA ALA A 157 12.80 12.36 -15.12
C ALA A 157 13.21 13.74 -14.60
N ASN A 158 12.35 14.41 -13.82
CA ASN A 158 12.67 15.71 -13.23
C ASN A 158 12.02 15.88 -11.84
N PRO A 159 12.68 15.42 -10.76
CA PRO A 159 12.14 15.43 -9.40
C PRO A 159 12.02 16.83 -8.78
N ASP A 160 12.62 17.85 -9.40
CA ASP A 160 12.56 19.24 -8.95
C ASP A 160 11.37 20.01 -9.57
N THR A 161 10.61 19.39 -10.48
CA THR A 161 9.34 19.94 -11.01
C THR A 161 8.33 20.11 -9.88
N THR A 162 7.62 21.25 -9.88
CA THR A 162 6.54 21.50 -8.92
C THR A 162 5.40 20.51 -9.16
N LEU A 163 4.64 20.15 -8.13
CA LEU A 163 3.58 19.17 -8.26
C LEU A 163 2.47 19.62 -9.22
N ASP A 164 2.17 20.92 -9.27
CA ASP A 164 1.18 21.49 -10.20
C ASP A 164 1.60 21.38 -11.66
N ASP A 165 2.91 21.36 -11.93
CA ASP A 165 3.46 21.29 -13.29
C ASP A 165 3.62 19.84 -13.79
N ILE A 166 3.35 18.83 -12.95
CA ILE A 166 3.48 17.42 -13.37
C ILE A 166 2.29 17.02 -14.24
N SER A 167 2.56 16.78 -15.52
CA SER A 167 1.57 16.21 -16.45
C SER A 167 1.56 14.68 -16.38
N TYR A 168 0.50 14.10 -15.80
CA TYR A 168 0.33 12.65 -15.69
C TYR A 168 -1.01 12.14 -16.24
N GLN A 169 -1.94 13.04 -16.56
CA GLN A 169 -3.27 12.68 -17.05
C GLN A 169 -3.25 12.32 -18.54
N GLN A 170 -4.05 11.33 -18.93
CA GLN A 170 -4.42 11.13 -20.33
C GLN A 170 -5.61 12.04 -20.67
N ALA A 171 -5.66 12.56 -21.90
CA ALA A 171 -6.90 13.11 -22.42
C ALA A 171 -7.96 11.99 -22.44
N GLY A 172 -9.15 12.29 -21.90
CA GLY A 172 -10.25 11.35 -21.76
C GLY A 172 -10.86 10.89 -23.08
#